data_AF-A0A848XG64-F1
#
_entry.id   AF-A0A848XG64-F1
#
_cell.length_a   1.000
_cell.length_b   1.000
_cell.length_c   1.000
_cell.angle_alpha   90.00
_cell.angle_beta   90.00
_cell.angle_gamma   90.00
#
_symmetry.space_group_name_H-M   'P 1'
#
loop_
_entity.id
_entity.type
_entity.pdbx_description
1 polymer ?
#
loop_
_entity_poly.entity_id
_entity_poly.type
_entity_poly.pdbx_seq_one_letter_code
_entity_poly.pdbx_strand_id
1 'polypeptide(L)'
;LGDHVKTGIGTLLNTGTVIEAASNVFGGAMPPKYVPPFSWGVGSELTTHDIDRFLAATEVVMSRRDQPFPDPMRQLFRRAFESSAPLREPSP
;
A
#
# COMPACT_ATOMS: atom_id res chain seq x y z
N LEU A 1 5.27 3.33 8.88
CA LEU A 1 4.77 3.26 7.48
C LEU A 1 5.75 2.39 6.71
N GLY A 2 5.25 1.46 5.92
CA GLY A 2 6.06 0.61 5.05
C GLY A 2 6.41 1.28 3.71
N ASP A 3 7.12 0.53 2.86
CA ASP A 3 7.58 1.03 1.57
C ASP A 3 6.43 1.30 0.60
N HIS A 4 6.58 2.33 -0.23
CA HIS A 4 5.59 2.74 -1.23
C HIS A 4 4.18 3.07 -0.69
N VAL A 5 4.02 3.28 0.63
CA VAL A 5 2.78 3.80 1.20
C VAL A 5 2.51 5.21 0.68
N LYS A 6 1.25 5.49 0.34
CA LYS A 6 0.78 6.84 -0.02
C LYS A 6 -0.36 7.23 0.88
N THR A 7 -0.30 8.46 1.39
CA THR A 7 -1.35 9.07 2.17
C THR A 7 -2.02 10.20 1.40
N GLY A 8 -3.32 10.38 1.60
CA GLY A 8 -4.03 11.57 1.16
C GLY A 8 -3.54 12.81 1.90
N ILE A 9 -3.74 13.99 1.30
CA ILE A 9 -3.45 15.27 1.93
C ILE A 9 -4.30 15.41 3.20
N GLY A 10 -3.67 15.76 4.32
CA GLY A 10 -4.37 15.91 5.60
C GLY A 10 -4.72 14.59 6.30
N THR A 11 -4.16 13.45 5.87
CA THR A 11 -4.35 12.16 6.56
C THR A 11 -3.84 12.26 7.99
N LEU A 12 -4.73 12.09 8.97
CA LEU A 12 -4.40 12.01 10.39
C LEU A 12 -4.04 10.56 10.75
N LEU A 13 -2.90 10.36 11.41
CA LEU A 13 -2.42 9.05 11.86
C LEU A 13 -2.43 8.99 13.39
N ASN A 14 -3.04 7.94 13.95
CA ASN A 14 -2.96 7.67 15.38
C ASN A 14 -1.56 7.20 15.78
N THR A 15 -1.16 7.46 17.03
CA THR A 15 0.05 6.89 17.59
C THR A 15 0.02 5.36 17.54
N GLY A 16 1.10 4.75 17.06
CA GLY A 16 1.19 3.29 16.92
C GLY A 16 0.44 2.72 15.70
N THR A 17 -0.02 3.56 14.77
CA THR A 17 -0.58 3.09 13.50
C THR A 17 0.51 2.46 12.64
N VAL A 18 0.28 1.21 12.24
CA VAL A 18 1.14 0.46 11.32
C VAL A 18 0.42 0.37 9.98
N ILE A 19 0.97 1.05 8.97
CA ILE A 19 0.53 0.93 7.57
C ILE A 19 1.62 0.19 6.81
N GLU A 20 1.30 -0.98 6.28
CA GLU A 20 2.26 -1.81 5.55
C GLU A 20 2.44 -1.40 4.08
N ALA A 21 3.41 -2.03 3.43
CA ALA A 21 3.91 -1.64 2.13
C ALA A 21 2.81 -1.64 1.05
N ALA A 22 3.02 -0.79 0.04
CA ALA A 22 2.15 -0.66 -1.13
C ALA A 22 0.69 -0.23 -0.84
N SER A 23 0.42 0.28 0.36
CA SER A 23 -0.93 0.73 0.73
C SER A 23 -1.20 2.19 0.39
N ASN A 24 -2.39 2.47 -0.12
CA ASN A 24 -2.89 3.82 -0.37
C ASN A 24 -4.06 4.14 0.57
N VAL A 25 -3.82 5.04 1.51
CA VAL A 25 -4.81 5.50 2.49
C VAL A 25 -5.16 6.95 2.18
N PHE A 26 -6.43 7.27 2.01
CA PHE A 26 -6.86 8.62 1.63
C PHE A 26 -8.18 8.98 2.31
N GLY A 27 -8.65 10.21 2.05
CA GLY A 27 -9.86 10.75 2.68
C GLY A 27 -9.58 11.38 4.05
N GLY A 28 -10.67 11.73 4.76
CA GLY A 28 -10.60 12.44 6.04
C GLY A 28 -10.72 11.56 7.28
N ALA A 29 -11.00 10.26 7.14
CA ALA A 29 -11.12 9.34 8.26
C ALA A 29 -9.74 8.80 8.67
N MET A 30 -9.50 8.68 9.98
CA MET A 30 -8.28 8.06 10.49
C MET A 30 -8.25 6.57 10.16
N PRO A 31 -7.13 6.02 9.65
CA PRO A 31 -7.00 4.59 9.41
C PRO A 31 -7.03 3.79 10.73
N PRO A 32 -7.36 2.48 10.66
CA PRO A 32 -7.26 1.57 11.79
C PRO A 32 -5.80 1.46 12.28
N LYS A 33 -5.62 0.91 13.48
CA LYS A 33 -4.29 0.70 14.08
C LYS A 33 -3.35 -0.11 13.17
N TYR A 34 -3.90 -1.05 12.40
CA TYR A 34 -3.16 -1.87 11.45
C TYR A 34 -3.82 -1.82 10.08
N VAL A 35 -3.05 -1.46 9.05
CA VAL A 35 -3.44 -1.48 7.63
C VAL A 35 -2.55 -2.51 6.93
N PRO A 36 -3.13 -3.64 6.45
CA PRO A 36 -2.39 -4.70 5.76
C PRO A 36 -1.67 -4.20 4.50
N PRO A 37 -0.67 -4.93 3.98
CA PRO A 37 0.03 -4.55 2.77
C PRO A 37 -0.91 -4.63 1.57
N PHE A 38 -0.67 -3.76 0.58
CA PHE A 38 -1.51 -3.64 -0.63
C PHE A 38 -2.97 -3.34 -0.30
N SER A 39 -3.21 -2.43 0.65
CA SER A 39 -4.55 -1.92 0.97
C SER A 39 -4.85 -0.65 0.18
N TRP A 40 -6.11 -0.43 -0.17
CA TRP A 40 -6.60 0.77 -0.83
C TRP A 40 -7.90 1.22 -0.16
N GLY A 41 -7.95 2.43 0.40
CA GLY A 41 -9.19 2.90 1.01
C GLY A 41 -9.08 4.05 1.99
N VAL A 42 -10.13 4.19 2.81
CA VAL A 42 -10.33 5.28 3.77
C VAL A 42 -10.83 4.71 5.09
N GLY A 43 -10.28 5.18 6.22
CA GLY A 43 -10.66 4.65 7.53
C GLY A 43 -10.54 3.14 7.59
N SER A 44 -11.58 2.47 8.11
CA SER A 44 -11.68 1.00 8.16
C SER A 44 -12.20 0.37 6.85
N GLU A 45 -12.59 1.17 5.87
CA GLU A 45 -13.07 0.71 4.56
C GLU A 45 -11.87 0.49 3.63
N LEU A 46 -11.19 -0.64 3.85
CA LEU A 46 -10.01 -1.03 3.08
C LEU A 46 -10.37 -2.15 2.11
N THR A 47 -9.95 -2.00 0.86
CA THR A 47 -10.03 -3.02 -0.18
C THR A 47 -8.63 -3.45 -0.63
N THR A 48 -8.52 -4.57 -1.34
CA THR A 48 -7.26 -4.96 -1.97
C THR A 48 -6.86 -3.95 -3.05
N HIS A 49 -5.62 -3.48 -3.01
CA HIS A 49 -5.04 -2.62 -4.04
C HIS A 49 -4.82 -3.44 -5.31
N ASP A 50 -5.20 -2.89 -6.45
CA ASP A 50 -4.85 -3.43 -7.76
C ASP A 50 -3.32 -3.47 -7.94
N ILE A 51 -2.75 -4.67 -8.08
CA ILE A 51 -1.30 -4.87 -8.16
C ILE A 51 -0.70 -4.25 -9.42
N ASP A 52 -1.39 -4.31 -10.56
CA ASP A 52 -0.87 -3.78 -11.83
C ASP A 52 -0.85 -2.25 -11.79
N ARG A 53 -1.89 -1.64 -11.22
CA ARG A 53 -1.93 -0.20 -10.95
C ARG A 53 -0.84 0.23 -9.98
N PHE A 54 -0.57 -0.56 -8.94
CA PHE A 54 0.53 -0.30 -8.03
C PHE A 54 1.89 -0.33 -8.74
N LEU A 55 2.14 -1.35 -9.56
CA LEU A 55 3.40 -1.51 -10.30
C LEU A 55 3.62 -0.34 -11.27
N ALA A 56 2.57 0.06 -12.01
CA ALA A 56 2.63 1.21 -12.91
C ALA A 56 2.93 2.53 -12.16
N ALA A 57 2.27 2.75 -11.01
CA ALA A 57 2.53 3.93 -10.19
C ALA A 57 3.95 3.93 -9.60
N THR A 58 4.43 2.77 -9.19
CA THR A 58 5.80 2.60 -8.66
C THR A 58 6.85 2.92 -9.71
N GLU A 59 6.67 2.43 -10.94
CA GLU A 59 7.55 2.77 -12.08
C GLU A 59 7.65 4.28 -12.30
N VAL A 60 6.51 4.97 -12.34
CA VAL A 60 6.46 6.44 -12.50
C VAL A 60 7.11 7.15 -11.32
N VAL A 61 6.96 6.67 -10.10
CA VAL A 61 7.56 7.30 -8.90
C VAL A 61 9.07 7.08 -8.84
N MET A 62 9.56 5.93 -9.30
CA MET A 62 10.99 5.63 -9.36
C MET A 62 11.69 6.40 -10.48
N SER A 63 11.05 6.51 -11.65
CA SER A 63 11.63 7.23 -12.80
C SER A 63 11.84 8.72 -12.52
N ARG A 64 11.01 9.34 -11.66
CA ARG A 64 11.20 10.73 -11.18
C ARG A 64 12.50 10.95 -10.40
N ARG A 65 13.16 9.89 -9.97
CA ARG A 65 14.44 9.90 -9.25
C ARG A 65 15.57 9.25 -10.06
N ASP A 66 15.36 9.08 -11.37
CA ASP A 66 16.28 8.39 -12.27
C ASP A 66 16.63 6.96 -11.80
N GLN A 67 15.71 6.31 -11.07
CA GLN A 67 15.87 4.94 -10.62
C GLN A 67 15.12 3.98 -11.54
N PRO A 68 15.77 2.91 -12.04
CA PRO A 68 15.09 1.90 -12.83
C PRO A 68 14.12 1.10 -11.97
N PHE A 69 13.00 0.67 -12.54
CA PHE A 69 12.14 -0.34 -11.95
C PHE A 69 12.34 -1.66 -12.69
N PRO A 70 13.26 -2.53 -12.24
CA PRO A 70 13.63 -3.72 -13.00
C PRO A 70 12.63 -4.87 -12.78
N ASP A 71 12.55 -5.80 -13.74
CA ASP A 71 11.62 -6.93 -13.68
C ASP A 71 11.73 -7.81 -12.44
N PRO A 72 12.92 -8.09 -11.88
CA PRO A 72 13.03 -8.82 -10.62
C PRO A 72 12.29 -8.12 -9.47
N MET A 73 12.29 -6.79 -9.43
CA MET A 73 11.56 -6.03 -8.42
C MET A 73 10.05 -6.08 -8.65
N ARG A 74 9.60 -6.03 -9.91
CA ARG A 74 8.17 -6.26 -10.26
C ARG A 74 7.70 -7.63 -9.77
N GLN A 75 8.51 -8.67 -10.00
CA GLN A 75 8.20 -10.03 -9.56
C GLN A 75 8.20 -10.14 -8.03
N LEU A 76 9.12 -9.46 -7.34
CA LEU A 76 9.15 -9.40 -5.88
C LEU A 76 7.84 -8.84 -5.33
N PHE A 77 7.36 -7.71 -5.87
CA PHE A 77 6.09 -7.13 -5.45
C PHE A 77 4.89 -8.03 -5.74
N ARG A 78 4.86 -8.74 -6.89
CA ARG A 78 3.80 -9.72 -7.16
C ARG A 78 3.81 -10.88 -6.17
N ARG A 79 4.98 -11.43 -5.85
CA ARG A 79 5.10 -12.49 -4.84
C ARG A 79 4.65 -12.01 -3.46
N ALA A 80 5.06 -10.81 -3.06
CA ALA A 80 4.64 -10.21 -1.79
C ALA A 80 3.13 -9.97 -1.76
N PHE A 81 2.53 -9.56 -2.89
CA PHE A 81 1.08 -9.41 -3.02
C PHE A 81 0.36 -10.73 -2.78
N GLU A 82 0.76 -11.79 -3.47
CA GLU A 82 0.17 -13.14 -3.31
C GLU A 82 0.37 -13.68 -1.89
N SER A 83 1.60 -13.64 -1.36
CA SER A 83 1.92 -14.21 -0.04
C SER A 83 1.23 -13.50 1.12
N SER A 84 0.89 -12.22 0.94
CA SER A 84 0.22 -11.40 1.96
C SER A 84 -1.32 -11.40 1.86
N ALA A 85 -1.90 -12.12 0.90
CA ALA A 85 -3.35 -12.21 0.75
C ALA A 85 -4.12 -12.56 2.04
N PRO A 86 -3.65 -13.50 2.89
CA PRO A 86 -4.35 -13.82 4.14
C PRO A 86 -4.43 -12.66 5.14
N LEU A 87 -3.56 -11.65 5.03
CA LEU A 87 -3.57 -10.47 5.92
C LEU A 87 -4.64 -9.45 5.53
N ARG A 88 -5.16 -9.50 4.29
CA ARG A 88 -6.21 -8.60 3.79
C ARG A 88 -7.62 -9.14 3.99
N GLU A 89 -7.74 -10.42 4.33
CA GLU A 89 -9.03 -11.02 4.68
C GLU A 89 -9.40 -10.61 6.11
N PRO A 90 -10.65 -10.17 6.35
CA PRO A 90 -11.09 -9.90 7.71
C PRO A 90 -11.02 -11.20 8.52
N SER A 91 -10.42 -11.15 9.70
CA SER A 91 -10.46 -12.27 10.65
C SER A 91 -11.92 -12.69 10.86
N PRO A 92 -12.22 -14.01 10.89
CA PRO A 92 -13.57 -14.52 11.13
C PRO A 92 -14.12 -14.13 12.51
#